data_AF-A0A151R2U4-F1
#
_entry.id   AF-A0A151R2U4-F1
#
_cell.length_a   1.000
_cell.length_b   1.000
_cell.length_c   1.000
_cell.angle_alpha   90.00
_cell.angle_beta   90.00
_cell.angle_gamma   90.00
#
_symmetry.space_group_name_H-M   'P 1'
#
loop_
_entity.id
_entity.type
_entity.pdbx_description
1 polymer ?
#
loop_
_entity_poly.entity_id
_entity_poly.type
_entity_poly.pdbx_seq_one_letter_code
_entity_poly.pdbx_strand_id
1 'polypeptide(L)'
;MQARTNAFHSWIAFTRALELEFGPSPHECSRSDLFKLTQEGSVHEYYVKFIALANRVQGVTTEALLDCFMGGLRHDIRRDVLVQAPTTLMRCVSLAKLFEEKYAINQKSSWYNIHKKNQSLPTTSQSLKSTELPPLLAKSTSLL
;
A
#
# COMPACT_ATOMS: atom_id res chain seq x y z
N MET A 1 43.24 35.68 18.85
CA MET A 1 42.43 34.97 17.84
C MET A 1 43.23 33.76 17.38
N GLN A 2 42.94 32.56 17.90
CA GLN A 2 43.65 31.35 17.50
C GLN A 2 42.99 30.80 16.23
N ALA A 3 43.69 30.91 15.11
CA ALA A 3 43.36 30.15 13.91
C ALA A 3 43.61 28.67 14.21
N ARG A 4 42.55 27.86 14.24
CA ARG A 4 42.67 26.39 14.28
C ARG A 4 43.07 25.90 12.89
N THR A 5 44.35 26.01 12.55
CA THR A 5 44.92 25.44 11.33
C THR A 5 45.21 23.96 11.53
N ASN A 6 44.16 23.14 11.65
CA ASN A 6 44.27 21.73 11.29
C ASN A 6 43.69 21.58 9.90
N ALA A 7 44.43 22.07 8.91
CA ALA A 7 44.10 21.83 7.51
C ALA A 7 44.15 20.32 7.27
N PHE A 8 43.09 19.76 6.72
CA PHE A 8 43.06 18.35 6.39
C PHE A 8 44.10 18.05 5.31
N HIS A 9 45.07 17.19 5.62
CA HIS A 9 46.20 16.90 4.72
C HIS A 9 45.88 15.92 3.60
N SER A 10 44.62 15.45 3.52
CA SER A 10 44.11 14.67 2.39
C SER A 10 42.60 14.81 2.30
N TRP A 11 42.07 14.63 1.09
CA TRP A 11 40.63 14.54 0.85
C TRP A 11 39.96 13.50 1.76
N ILE A 12 40.64 12.38 1.98
CA ILE A 12 40.18 11.26 2.84
C ILE A 12 40.14 11.66 4.32
N ALA A 13 41.08 12.49 4.80
CA ALA A 13 41.04 13.00 6.17
C ALA A 13 39.92 14.04 6.35
N PHE A 14 39.68 14.86 5.33
CA PHE A 14 38.59 15.83 5.31
C PHE A 14 37.21 15.16 5.32
N THR A 15 36.96 14.23 4.39
CA THR A 15 35.68 13.53 4.33
C THR A 15 35.41 12.72 5.59
N ARG A 16 36.42 12.05 6.17
CA ARG A 16 36.24 11.34 7.46
C ARG A 16 35.92 12.27 8.62
N ALA A 17 36.54 13.45 8.69
CA ALA A 17 36.21 14.41 9.75
C ALA A 17 34.80 14.99 9.57
N LEU A 18 34.39 15.26 8.32
CA LEU A 18 33.02 15.66 8.02
C LEU A 18 32.00 14.55 8.34
N GLU A 19 32.29 13.29 8.03
CA GLU A 19 31.46 12.13 8.40
C GLU A 19 31.40 11.94 9.92
N LEU A 20 32.47 12.24 10.65
CA LEU A 20 32.48 12.11 12.10
C LEU A 20 31.66 13.22 12.80
N GLU A 21 31.70 14.43 12.26
CA GLU A 21 31.10 15.62 12.88
C GLU A 21 29.66 15.88 12.39
N PHE A 22 29.34 15.49 11.15
CA PHE A 22 28.05 15.73 10.49
C PHE A 22 27.47 14.48 9.81
N GLY A 23 28.15 13.33 9.88
CA GLY A 23 27.62 12.10 9.32
C GLY A 23 26.43 11.59 10.14
N PRO A 24 25.66 10.65 9.55
CA PRO A 24 24.57 10.01 10.26
C PRO A 24 25.10 9.38 11.55
N SER A 25 24.36 9.58 12.64
CA SER A 25 24.73 9.02 13.94
C SER A 25 25.01 7.52 13.80
N PRO A 26 26.03 6.96 14.47
CA PRO A 26 26.29 5.50 14.46
C PRO A 26 25.10 4.67 14.97
N HIS A 27 24.09 5.32 15.55
CA HIS A 27 22.84 4.72 16.00
C HIS A 27 21.70 4.78 14.95
N GLU A 28 21.84 5.56 13.88
CA GLU A 28 20.87 5.60 12.77
C GLU A 28 21.15 4.45 11.79
N CYS A 29 20.52 3.31 12.05
CA CYS A 29 20.54 2.18 11.15
C CYS A 29 19.63 2.43 9.95
N SER A 30 20.02 3.35 9.05
CA SER A 30 19.27 3.71 7.82
C SER A 30 18.86 2.48 7.00
N ARG A 31 19.68 1.42 7.02
CA ARG A 31 19.34 0.11 6.41
C ARG A 31 18.17 -0.55 7.12
N SER A 32 18.18 -0.62 8.46
CA SER A 32 17.06 -1.16 9.24
C SER A 32 15.78 -0.36 9.03
N ASP A 33 15.89 0.97 9.00
CA ASP A 33 14.77 1.87 8.79
C ASP A 33 14.16 1.69 7.39
N LEU A 34 15.01 1.53 6.37
CA LEU A 34 14.57 1.24 5.00
C LEU A 34 13.76 -0.07 4.93
N PHE A 35 14.26 -1.15 5.54
CA PHE A 35 13.59 -2.45 5.53
C PHE A 35 12.30 -2.50 6.37
N LYS A 36 12.18 -1.62 7.37
CA LYS A 36 10.97 -1.50 8.20
C LYS A 36 9.98 -0.47 7.65
N LEU A 37 10.37 0.34 6.67
CA LEU A 37 9.52 1.38 6.13
C LEU A 37 8.28 0.76 5.49
N THR A 38 7.11 1.20 5.95
CA THR A 38 5.83 0.79 5.40
C THR A 38 5.01 2.02 5.02
N GLN A 39 4.09 1.84 4.09
CA GLN A 39 3.18 2.89 3.63
C GLN A 39 2.08 3.11 4.67
N GLU A 40 2.15 4.23 5.38
CA GLU A 40 1.11 4.70 6.29
C GLU A 40 0.13 5.69 5.62
N GLY A 41 0.65 6.50 4.70
CA GLY A 41 -0.09 7.56 4.00
C GLY A 41 -0.20 7.32 2.49
N SER A 42 -0.05 8.39 1.72
CA SER A 42 -0.05 8.31 0.26
C SER A 42 1.15 7.55 -0.28
N VAL A 43 1.01 6.93 -1.45
CA VAL A 43 2.14 6.29 -2.15
C VAL A 43 3.25 7.31 -2.43
N HIS A 44 2.90 8.58 -2.67
CA HIS A 44 3.88 9.63 -2.90
C HIS A 44 4.74 9.93 -1.65
N GLU A 45 4.12 10.11 -0.49
CA GLU A 45 4.85 10.32 0.78
C GLU A 45 5.75 9.14 1.12
N TYR A 46 5.23 7.91 0.94
CA TYR A 46 6.02 6.70 1.14
C TYR A 46 7.23 6.66 0.20
N TYR A 47 7.06 6.98 -1.09
CA TYR A 47 8.15 7.05 -2.06
C TYR A 47 9.23 8.07 -1.68
N VAL A 48 8.84 9.28 -1.25
CA VAL A 48 9.80 10.32 -0.85
C VAL A 48 10.63 9.84 0.35
N LYS A 49 10.00 9.26 1.37
CA LYS A 49 10.69 8.68 2.53
C LYS A 49 11.62 7.53 2.13
N PHE A 50 11.14 6.65 1.25
CA PHE A 50 11.91 5.50 0.77
C PHE A 50 13.18 5.94 0.04
N ILE A 51 13.09 6.90 -0.89
CA ILE A 51 14.25 7.41 -1.62
C ILE A 51 15.24 8.10 -0.69
N ALA A 52 14.75 8.88 0.27
CA ALA A 52 15.60 9.54 1.26
C ALA A 52 16.44 8.53 2.07
N LEU A 53 15.85 7.40 2.46
CA LEU A 53 16.54 6.31 3.15
C LEU A 53 17.46 5.53 2.19
N ALA A 54 16.97 5.18 1.00
CA ALA A 54 17.74 4.42 0.00
C ALA A 54 19.03 5.13 -0.40
N ASN A 55 19.01 6.47 -0.52
CA ASN A 55 20.19 7.28 -0.84
C ASN A 55 21.27 7.27 0.26
N ARG A 56 20.91 6.91 1.50
CA ARG A 56 21.83 6.86 2.64
C ARG A 56 22.40 5.47 2.89
N VAL A 57 21.83 4.43 2.26
CA VAL A 57 22.23 3.04 2.47
C VAL A 57 23.22 2.59 1.38
N GLN A 58 24.31 1.96 1.79
CA GLN A 58 25.29 1.36 0.88
C GLN A 58 25.15 -0.17 0.87
N GLY A 59 25.54 -0.81 -0.24
CA GLY A 59 25.57 -2.28 -0.35
C GLY A 59 24.18 -2.95 -0.38
N VAL A 60 23.16 -2.25 -0.86
CA VAL A 60 21.85 -2.83 -1.20
C VAL A 60 21.70 -2.81 -2.71
N THR A 61 21.33 -3.95 -3.30
CA THR A 61 21.15 -4.05 -4.75
C THR A 61 19.84 -3.39 -5.19
N THR A 62 19.75 -3.02 -6.46
CA THR A 62 18.54 -2.41 -7.03
C THR A 62 17.33 -3.34 -6.92
N GLU A 63 17.54 -4.65 -7.05
CA GLU A 63 16.53 -5.69 -6.88
C GLU A 63 16.03 -5.73 -5.44
N ALA A 64 16.94 -5.69 -4.46
CA ALA A 64 16.56 -5.64 -3.05
C ALA A 64 15.80 -4.35 -2.69
N LEU A 65 16.14 -3.21 -3.31
CA LEU A 65 15.38 -1.96 -3.16
C LEU A 65 13.98 -2.09 -3.75
N LEU A 66 13.85 -2.73 -4.92
CA LEU A 66 12.56 -2.98 -5.55
C LEU A 66 11.68 -3.88 -4.68
N ASP A 67 12.23 -4.99 -4.19
CA ASP A 67 11.53 -5.93 -3.30
C ASP A 67 11.14 -5.28 -1.97
N CYS A 68 12.04 -4.47 -1.41
CA CYS A 68 11.76 -3.71 -0.20
C CYS A 68 10.65 -2.68 -0.41
N PHE A 69 10.70 -1.93 -1.52
CA PHE A 69 9.67 -0.94 -1.86
C PHE A 69 8.31 -1.61 -2.01
N MET A 70 8.23 -2.71 -2.77
CA MET A 70 7.01 -3.51 -2.94
C MET A 70 6.52 -4.09 -1.60
N GLY A 71 7.43 -4.59 -0.77
CA GLY A 71 7.12 -5.18 0.52
C GLY A 71 6.47 -4.20 1.50
N GLY A 72 6.92 -2.93 1.47
CA GLY A 72 6.39 -1.87 2.33
C GLY A 72 5.10 -1.20 1.81
N LEU A 73 4.63 -1.51 0.59
CA LEU A 73 3.33 -1.01 0.12
C LEU A 73 2.17 -1.56 0.96
N ARG A 74 1.11 -0.76 1.07
CA ARG A 74 -0.12 -1.19 1.74
C ARG A 74 -0.71 -2.41 1.02
N HIS A 75 -1.27 -3.35 1.78
CA HIS A 75 -1.59 -4.70 1.30
C HIS A 75 -2.57 -4.74 0.10
N ASP A 76 -3.55 -3.83 0.07
CA ASP A 76 -4.49 -3.65 -1.04
C ASP A 76 -3.77 -3.29 -2.35
N ILE A 77 -2.87 -2.31 -2.31
CA ILE A 77 -2.07 -1.88 -3.46
C ILE A 77 -1.03 -2.94 -3.83
N ARG A 78 -0.33 -3.49 -2.83
CA ARG A 78 0.77 -4.45 -3.01
C ARG A 78 0.35 -5.65 -3.85
N ARG A 79 -0.84 -6.21 -3.56
CA ARG A 79 -1.34 -7.40 -4.28
C ARG A 79 -1.47 -7.14 -5.78
N ASP A 80 -2.06 -6.02 -6.15
CA ASP A 80 -2.26 -5.67 -7.56
C ASP A 80 -0.94 -5.33 -8.27
N VAL A 81 -0.01 -4.68 -7.56
CA VAL A 81 1.35 -4.43 -8.08
C VAL A 81 2.11 -5.73 -8.32
N LEU A 82 2.04 -6.70 -7.41
CA LEU A 82 2.72 -7.99 -7.55
C LEU A 82 2.26 -8.76 -8.79
N VAL A 83 0.96 -8.73 -9.11
CA VAL A 83 0.41 -9.37 -10.32
C VAL A 83 1.02 -8.79 -11.60
N GLN A 84 1.40 -7.51 -11.58
CA GLN A 84 2.02 -6.84 -12.72
C GLN A 84 3.51 -7.13 -12.87
N ALA A 85 4.13 -7.81 -11.90
CA ALA A 85 5.55 -8.18 -11.89
C ALA A 85 6.49 -7.07 -12.40
N PRO A 86 6.50 -5.87 -11.77
CA PRO A 86 7.35 -4.78 -12.20
C PRO A 86 8.83 -5.16 -12.04
N THR A 87 9.65 -4.81 -13.02
CA THR A 87 11.11 -5.07 -13.03
C THR A 87 11.94 -3.86 -12.61
N THR A 88 11.30 -2.71 -12.40
CA THR A 88 11.98 -1.47 -12.01
C THR A 88 11.23 -0.74 -10.92
N LEU A 89 11.97 -0.04 -10.05
CA LEU A 89 11.39 0.76 -8.96
C LEU A 89 10.40 1.80 -9.51
N MET A 90 10.77 2.50 -10.59
CA MET A 90 9.90 3.50 -11.19
C MET A 90 8.60 2.91 -11.73
N ARG A 91 8.64 1.73 -12.35
CA ARG A 91 7.42 1.05 -12.81
C ARG A 91 6.55 0.63 -11.63
N CYS A 92 7.16 0.12 -10.57
CA CYS A 92 6.45 -0.20 -9.33
C CYS A 92 5.76 1.02 -8.73
N VAL A 93 6.44 2.17 -8.66
CA VAL A 93 5.89 3.43 -8.13
C VAL A 93 4.69 3.89 -8.97
N SER A 94 4.82 3.88 -10.29
CA SER A 94 3.72 4.27 -11.19
C SER A 94 2.49 3.37 -11.03
N LEU A 95 2.70 2.05 -10.93
CA LEU A 95 1.61 1.09 -10.69
C LEU A 95 0.97 1.30 -9.32
N ALA A 96 1.77 1.51 -8.27
CA ALA A 96 1.27 1.75 -6.92
C ALA A 96 0.36 2.99 -6.88
N LYS A 97 0.77 4.08 -7.54
CA LYS A 97 -0.06 5.30 -7.67
C LYS A 97 -1.36 5.05 -8.43
N LEU A 98 -1.30 4.31 -9.54
CA LEU A 98 -2.48 3.96 -10.34
C LEU A 98 -3.50 3.17 -9.51
N PHE A 99 -3.03 2.18 -8.75
CA PHE A 99 -3.92 1.39 -7.90
C PHE A 99 -4.44 2.19 -6.70
N GLU A 100 -3.63 3.06 -6.09
CA GLU A 100 -4.09 3.98 -5.04
C GLU A 100 -5.28 4.83 -5.52
N GLU A 101 -5.21 5.39 -6.73
CA GLU A 101 -6.28 6.18 -7.33
C GLU A 101 -7.56 5.35 -7.56
N LYS A 102 -7.40 4.14 -8.12
CA LYS A 102 -8.51 3.18 -8.31
C LYS A 102 -9.23 2.89 -6.99
N TYR A 103 -8.49 2.70 -5.90
CA TYR A 103 -9.08 2.42 -4.59
C TYR A 103 -9.76 3.63 -3.97
N ALA A 104 -9.21 4.84 -4.15
CA ALA A 104 -9.84 6.07 -3.69
C ALA A 104 -11.21 6.32 -4.34
N ILE A 105 -11.38 5.98 -5.63
CA ILE A 105 -12.65 6.10 -6.35
C ILE A 105 -13.69 5.09 -5.83
N ASN A 106 -13.28 3.84 -5.65
CA ASN A 106 -14.17 2.77 -5.17
C ASN A 106 -14.65 2.98 -3.73
N GLN A 107 -13.84 3.62 -2.88
CA GLN A 107 -14.31 4.04 -1.56
C GLN A 107 -15.43 5.06 -1.70
N LYS A 108 -15.27 6.14 -2.48
CA LYS A 108 -16.31 7.16 -2.62
C LYS A 108 -17.64 6.58 -3.13
N SER A 109 -17.59 5.66 -4.11
CA SER A 109 -18.81 5.03 -4.65
C SER A 109 -19.51 4.09 -3.66
N SER A 110 -18.78 3.44 -2.75
CA SER A 110 -19.36 2.59 -1.70
C SER A 110 -20.22 3.39 -0.71
N TRP A 111 -19.78 4.59 -0.32
CA TRP A 111 -20.52 5.44 0.62
C TRP A 111 -21.83 5.94 0.00
N TYR A 112 -21.83 6.33 -1.29
CA TYR A 112 -23.06 6.73 -1.99
C TYR A 112 -24.10 5.61 -2.10
N ASN A 113 -23.68 4.35 -2.20
CA ASN A 113 -24.61 3.21 -2.32
C ASN A 113 -25.18 2.75 -0.97
N ILE A 114 -24.47 2.97 0.14
CA ILE A 114 -24.95 2.69 1.49
C ILE A 114 -26.10 3.63 1.88
N HIS A 115 -26.02 4.91 1.54
CA HIS A 115 -27.08 5.88 1.86
C HIS A 115 -28.39 5.69 1.08
N LYS A 116 -28.38 4.93 -0.04
CA LYS A 116 -29.60 4.57 -0.78
C LYS A 116 -30.33 3.34 -0.23
N LYS A 117 -29.64 2.45 0.50
CA LYS A 117 -30.25 1.21 1.01
C LYS A 117 -31.04 1.40 2.32
N ASN A 118 -30.92 2.57 2.94
CA ASN A 118 -31.65 2.92 4.17
C ASN A 118 -32.96 3.70 3.93
N GLN A 119 -33.38 3.92 2.68
CA GLN A 119 -34.75 4.33 2.38
C GLN A 119 -35.61 3.08 2.13
N SER A 120 -36.00 2.41 3.21
CA SER A 120 -37.11 1.45 3.17
C SER A 120 -38.41 2.19 2.88
N LEU A 121 -39.06 1.82 1.78
CA LEU A 121 -40.46 2.12 1.47
C LEU A 121 -41.36 1.68 2.66
N PRO A 122 -42.41 2.43 3.03
CA PRO A 122 -43.34 2.00 4.07
C PRO A 122 -44.06 0.71 3.61
N THR A 123 -43.86 -0.37 4.34
CA THR A 123 -44.62 -1.61 4.18
C THR A 123 -46.07 -1.36 4.62
N THR A 124 -46.95 -1.15 3.65
CA THR A 124 -48.40 -1.22 3.87
C THR A 124 -48.74 -2.63 4.35
N SER A 125 -49.14 -2.72 5.62
CA SER A 125 -49.70 -3.92 6.21
C SER A 125 -51.13 -4.08 5.69
N GLN A 126 -51.35 -4.97 4.74
CA GLN A 126 -52.68 -5.52 4.48
C GLN A 126 -52.66 -7.02 4.76
N SER A 127 -53.17 -7.34 5.95
CA SER A 127 -53.57 -8.68 6.38
C SER A 127 -54.88 -9.05 5.70
N LEU A 128 -54.89 -10.13 4.90
CA LEU A 128 -56.10 -10.92 4.62
C LEU A 128 -55.73 -12.41 4.38
N LYS A 129 -56.02 -13.21 5.41
CA LYS A 129 -56.67 -14.55 5.40
C LYS A 129 -56.16 -15.67 4.45
N SER A 130 -55.48 -16.64 5.09
CA SER A 130 -55.71 -18.10 5.12
C SER A 130 -56.23 -18.90 3.91
N THR A 131 -55.82 -20.19 3.89
CA THR A 131 -56.30 -21.37 3.11
C THR A 131 -55.77 -21.43 1.66
N GLU A 132 -55.11 -22.46 1.12
CA GLU A 132 -55.05 -23.90 1.37
C GLU A 132 -53.71 -24.53 0.87
N LEU A 133 -53.38 -25.72 1.39
CA LEU A 133 -52.29 -26.59 0.94
C LEU A 133 -52.53 -27.11 -0.50
N PRO A 134 -51.48 -27.34 -1.31
CA PRO A 134 -51.64 -28.03 -2.59
C PRO A 134 -51.87 -29.54 -2.37
N PRO A 135 -52.81 -30.18 -3.09
CA PRO A 135 -53.10 -31.60 -2.94
C PRO A 135 -52.06 -32.48 -3.64
N LEU A 136 -51.60 -33.53 -2.96
CA LEU A 136 -51.01 -34.72 -3.56
C LEU A 136 -52.14 -35.61 -4.10
N LEU A 137 -52.10 -35.97 -5.38
CA LEU A 137 -52.53 -37.31 -5.78
C LEU A 137 -51.93 -37.74 -7.13
N ALA A 138 -51.26 -38.89 -7.07
CA ALA A 138 -50.87 -39.69 -8.22
C ALA A 138 -52.07 -40.16 -9.03
N LYS A 139 -51.88 -40.36 -10.33
CA LYS A 139 -52.63 -41.40 -11.07
C LYS A 139 -51.79 -42.01 -12.18
N SER A 140 -51.63 -43.32 -12.04
CA SER A 140 -51.19 -44.28 -13.04
C SER A 140 -52.15 -44.31 -14.22
N THR A 141 -51.63 -44.44 -15.45
CA THR A 141 -52.40 -45.03 -16.55
C THR A 141 -51.48 -45.72 -17.55
N SER A 142 -51.91 -46.91 -17.94
CA SER A 142 -51.18 -48.00 -18.56
C SER A 142 -50.74 -47.77 -20.01
N LEU A 143 -49.69 -48.51 -20.36
CA LEU A 143 -49.26 -48.86 -21.71
C LEU A 143 -50.38 -49.59 -22.47
N LEU A 144 -50.52 -49.24 -23.76
CA LEU A 144 -50.95 -50.15 -24.82
C LEU A 144 -49.73 -50.42 -25.70
#